data_AF-G0WDM2-F1
#
_entry.id   AF-G0WDM2-F1
#
_cell.length_a   1.000
_cell.length_b   1.000
_cell.length_c   1.000
_cell.angle_alpha   90.00
_cell.angle_beta   90.00
_cell.angle_gamma   90.00
#
_symmetry.space_group_name_H-M   'P 1'
#
loop_
_entity.id
_entity.type
_entity.pdbx_description
1 polymer ?
#
loop_
_entity_poly.entity_id
_entity_poly.type
_entity_poly.pdbx_seq_one_letter_code
_entity_poly.pdbx_strand_id
1 'polypeptide(L)'
;MIRRTTKLLTIVYPRIELIGPVPLRTMHTTLPFHRKPQSISRRNHMSSTVDWKPIKTHHNPNEDPNLHDRGIGRKIALGLMIAMPVISFYLGTWQLRRLKWKTRLIATCETKLTYEPIPLPKNFTVDMCEDWEYRKVILKGEFLHDQEMFVGPRSKNGTKGYLLFTPFIRADTGEKVMIERGWIAEEKIPPENRTLHHLSLPQGKNVEVVCMVRPPKERGQFQWAKEDKNSRLWQVADVWDMAKTSGCAPIHFQAIYDMKDHPITPEAPNNFAKQQEQLAPFWKFWAKKDIGNHIKETQVTVASEKPLRKMNDDDTAEFNEFQFIKAGVPIGKKPTIDLRNAHLQYLVTWYGLSLLSTVFLIIAIKKYWKRGVVSPEQLKKDKLKHAKKYM
;
A
#
# COMPACT_ATOMS: atom_id res chain seq x y z
N MET A 1 -13.39 -14.39 43.54
CA MET A 1 -13.00 -13.57 44.71
C MET A 1 -11.67 -12.93 44.37
N ILE A 2 -11.64 -11.60 44.13
CA ILE A 2 -10.50 -10.65 44.18
C ILE A 2 -11.02 -9.34 43.56
N ARG A 3 -11.09 -8.30 44.39
CA ARG A 3 -11.68 -6.97 44.11
C ARG A 3 -10.67 -6.08 43.38
N ARG A 4 -11.12 -5.39 42.32
CA ARG A 4 -10.40 -4.27 41.69
C ARG A 4 -10.69 -2.99 42.47
N THR A 5 -9.65 -2.28 42.89
CA THR A 5 -9.71 -0.98 43.57
C THR A 5 -9.40 0.14 42.58
N THR A 6 -10.38 1.01 42.35
CA THR A 6 -10.28 2.23 41.54
C THR A 6 -9.89 3.39 42.47
N LYS A 7 -8.73 4.03 42.27
CA LYS A 7 -8.35 5.26 42.98
C LYS A 7 -8.67 6.48 42.10
N LEU A 8 -9.66 7.27 42.53
CA LEU A 8 -9.89 8.65 42.07
C LEU A 8 -8.93 9.59 42.78
N LEU A 9 -8.29 10.49 42.03
CA LEU A 9 -7.41 11.54 42.54
C LEU A 9 -8.21 12.85 42.61
N THR A 10 -8.56 13.29 43.82
CA THR A 10 -9.22 14.58 44.09
C THR A 10 -8.15 15.63 44.42
N ILE A 11 -8.10 16.71 43.64
CA ILE A 11 -7.18 17.83 43.83
C ILE A 11 -7.78 18.81 44.85
N VAL A 12 -7.04 19.08 45.92
CA VAL A 12 -7.36 20.00 47.02
C VAL A 12 -6.75 21.38 46.72
N TYR A 13 -7.55 22.45 46.81
CA TYR A 13 -7.08 23.84 46.79
C TYR A 13 -6.76 24.32 48.22
N PRO A 14 -5.66 25.07 48.45
CA PRO A 14 -5.41 25.67 49.75
C PRO A 14 -6.10 27.04 49.92
N ARG A 15 -6.69 27.18 51.10
CA ARG A 15 -7.40 28.33 51.69
C ARG A 15 -6.37 29.30 52.29
N ILE A 16 -6.47 30.60 51.97
CA ILE A 16 -5.62 31.65 52.56
C ILE A 16 -6.44 32.37 53.63
N GLU A 17 -5.96 32.34 54.88
CA GLU A 17 -6.52 33.03 56.04
C GLU A 17 -5.95 34.45 56.20
N LEU A 18 -6.82 35.37 56.60
CA LEU A 18 -6.56 36.75 56.98
C LEU A 18 -6.30 36.83 58.51
N ILE A 19 -5.22 37.48 58.93
CA ILE A 19 -5.06 37.95 60.32
C ILE A 19 -4.36 39.33 60.34
N GLY A 20 -5.14 40.37 60.67
CA GLY A 20 -4.95 41.33 61.77
C GLY A 20 -3.76 42.31 61.85
N PRO A 21 -3.91 43.47 62.55
CA PRO A 21 -3.13 44.70 62.32
C PRO A 21 -2.27 45.18 63.53
N VAL A 22 -1.69 46.40 63.40
CA VAL A 22 -1.26 47.39 64.46
C VAL A 22 0.25 47.38 64.85
N PRO A 23 0.93 48.48 65.31
CA PRO A 23 0.77 49.95 65.18
C PRO A 23 2.04 50.75 64.73
N LEU A 24 1.77 52.05 64.50
CA LEU A 24 2.57 53.30 64.46
C LEU A 24 3.92 53.37 65.23
N ARG A 25 4.90 54.05 64.61
CA ARG A 25 5.91 54.85 65.32
C ARG A 25 6.16 56.18 64.60
N THR A 26 5.93 57.26 65.33
CA THR A 26 6.19 58.66 64.98
C THR A 26 7.63 59.05 65.36
N MET A 27 8.25 59.94 64.58
CA MET A 27 8.72 61.28 65.00
C MET A 27 9.96 61.81 64.26
N HIS A 28 9.74 62.99 63.65
CA HIS A 28 10.58 64.18 63.48
C HIS A 28 11.98 64.11 62.84
N THR A 29 12.17 64.92 61.78
CA THR A 29 13.10 66.06 61.80
C THR A 29 12.68 67.08 60.72
N THR A 30 12.45 68.32 61.16
CA THR A 30 12.17 69.51 60.35
C THR A 30 13.47 70.23 59.98
N LEU A 31 13.59 70.69 58.75
CA LEU A 31 14.52 71.76 58.35
C LEU A 31 13.76 72.78 57.49
N PRO A 32 13.91 74.10 57.73
CA PRO A 32 13.15 75.12 57.03
C PRO A 32 13.87 75.52 55.74
N PHE A 33 13.18 75.52 54.60
CA PHE A 33 13.66 76.18 53.39
C PHE A 33 12.73 77.33 53.03
N HIS A 34 13.22 78.54 53.29
CA HIS A 34 12.58 79.80 52.96
C HIS A 34 12.71 80.05 51.44
N ARG A 35 11.61 80.01 50.68
CA ARG A 35 11.57 80.49 49.28
C ARG A 35 10.60 81.66 49.17
N LYS A 36 11.14 82.80 48.75
CA LYS A 36 10.41 84.04 48.44
C LYS A 36 9.38 83.80 47.32
N PRO A 37 8.22 84.47 47.32
CA PRO A 37 7.27 84.38 46.22
C PRO A 37 7.82 85.14 45.00
N GLN A 38 8.08 84.43 43.90
CA GLN A 38 8.32 85.03 42.60
C GLN A 38 6.98 85.26 41.88
N SER A 39 6.72 86.50 41.47
CA SER A 39 5.55 86.86 40.67
C SER A 39 5.58 86.16 39.30
N ILE A 40 4.60 85.31 39.02
CA ILE A 40 4.45 84.68 37.71
C ILE A 40 3.71 85.67 36.80
N SER A 41 4.46 86.31 35.90
CA SER A 41 3.90 87.06 34.76
C SER A 41 3.19 86.07 33.83
N ARG A 42 1.86 86.21 33.67
CA ARG A 42 1.12 85.50 32.62
C ARG A 42 1.45 86.16 31.28
N ARG A 43 2.40 85.60 30.53
CA ARG A 43 2.50 85.86 29.09
C ARG A 43 1.32 85.16 28.40
N ASN A 44 0.41 85.95 27.85
CA ASN A 44 -0.56 85.44 26.89
C ASN A 44 0.19 85.04 25.62
N HIS A 45 0.37 83.74 25.42
CA HIS A 45 0.94 83.20 24.19
C HIS A 45 -0.21 82.91 23.22
N MET A 46 -0.51 83.85 22.33
CA MET A 46 -1.38 83.59 21.17
C MET A 46 -0.62 82.70 20.19
N SER A 47 -0.89 81.40 20.21
CA SER A 47 -0.49 80.50 19.12
C SER A 47 -1.43 80.71 17.94
N SER A 48 -0.88 80.73 16.72
CA SER A 48 -1.65 80.78 15.47
C SER A 48 -2.70 79.66 15.43
N THR A 49 -3.95 79.98 15.07
CA THR A 49 -5.04 79.04 14.75
C THR A 49 -4.72 78.26 13.47
N VAL A 50 -3.68 77.43 13.53
CA VAL A 50 -3.42 76.42 12.52
C VAL A 50 -4.12 75.18 13.01
N ASP A 51 -5.20 74.80 12.33
CA ASP A 51 -5.89 73.51 12.53
C ASP A 51 -4.88 72.38 12.27
N TRP A 52 -4.22 71.96 13.34
CA TRP A 52 -3.39 70.78 13.33
C TRP A 52 -4.34 69.59 13.17
N LYS A 53 -4.38 69.03 11.97
CA LYS A 53 -5.00 67.73 11.73
C LYS A 53 -4.00 66.70 12.26
N PRO A 54 -4.26 66.01 13.38
CA PRO A 54 -3.29 65.09 13.94
C PRO A 54 -2.95 64.03 12.90
N ILE A 55 -1.67 63.95 12.53
CA ILE A 55 -1.17 62.86 11.72
C ILE A 55 -1.37 61.61 12.58
N LYS A 56 -2.35 60.77 12.20
CA LYS A 56 -2.60 59.48 12.85
C LYS A 56 -1.40 58.58 12.58
N THR A 57 -0.34 58.71 13.37
CA THR A 57 0.75 57.76 13.39
C THR A 57 0.27 56.56 14.19
N HIS A 58 0.24 55.38 13.57
CA HIS A 58 -0.16 54.12 14.21
C HIS A 58 0.81 53.62 15.30
N HIS A 59 1.82 54.41 15.67
CA HIS A 59 2.80 54.06 16.69
C HIS A 59 3.03 55.25 17.61
N ASN A 60 2.83 55.03 18.91
CA ASN A 60 3.07 56.05 19.93
C ASN A 60 4.58 56.04 20.27
N PRO A 61 5.27 57.20 20.31
CA PRO A 61 6.69 57.26 20.67
C PRO A 61 6.99 56.90 22.13
N ASN A 62 5.97 56.68 22.96
CA ASN A 62 6.06 56.28 24.37
C ASN A 62 5.72 54.79 24.61
N GLU A 63 5.71 53.94 23.59
CA GLU A 63 5.57 52.48 23.81
C GLU A 63 6.87 51.91 24.40
N ASP A 64 6.75 51.24 25.57
CA ASP A 64 7.88 50.65 26.30
C ASP A 64 8.76 49.74 25.42
N PRO A 65 10.10 49.82 25.53
CA PRO A 65 11.02 49.01 24.75
C PRO A 65 11.00 47.51 25.13
N ASN A 66 10.31 47.13 26.21
CA ASN A 66 10.20 45.76 26.72
C ASN A 66 9.18 44.87 25.99
N LEU A 67 9.02 45.06 24.68
CA LEU A 67 8.31 44.13 23.78
C LEU A 67 9.30 43.20 23.06
N HIS A 68 10.31 42.72 23.78
CA HIS A 68 11.37 41.86 23.27
C HIS A 68 10.85 40.48 22.79
N ASP A 69 9.61 40.11 23.14
CA ASP A 69 9.00 38.83 22.76
C ASP A 69 8.35 38.83 21.36
N ARG A 70 8.07 40.02 20.79
CA ARG A 70 7.51 40.12 19.42
C ARG A 70 8.53 39.76 18.32
N GLY A 71 9.83 39.83 18.61
CA GLY A 71 10.88 39.53 17.65
C GLY A 71 11.08 38.04 17.42
N ILE A 72 11.04 37.24 18.50
CA ILE A 72 11.24 35.79 18.46
C ILE A 72 10.04 35.13 17.78
N GLY A 73 8.81 35.48 18.18
CA GLY A 73 7.59 34.95 17.55
C GLY A 73 7.51 35.26 16.04
N ARG A 74 7.93 36.46 15.61
CA ARG A 74 8.00 36.82 14.18
C ARG A 74 9.05 36.02 13.41
N LYS A 75 10.22 35.76 14.01
CA LYS A 75 11.26 34.92 13.41
C LYS A 75 10.80 33.46 13.29
N ILE A 76 10.13 32.93 14.31
CA ILE A 76 9.52 31.58 14.28
C ILE A 76 8.45 31.50 13.20
N ALA A 77 7.53 32.47 13.14
CA ALA A 77 6.48 32.51 12.14
C ALA A 77 7.03 32.60 10.70
N LEU A 78 8.05 33.44 10.48
CA LEU A 78 8.73 33.53 9.18
C LEU A 78 9.45 32.22 8.83
N GLY A 79 10.12 31.61 9.80
CA GLY A 79 10.77 30.31 9.66
C GLY A 79 9.78 29.21 9.25
N LEU A 80 8.62 29.13 9.92
CA LEU A 80 7.56 28.18 9.57
C LEU A 80 6.97 28.44 8.17
N MET A 81 6.80 29.71 7.79
CA MET A 81 6.28 30.10 6.48
C MET A 81 7.22 29.71 5.34
N ILE A 82 8.54 29.69 5.59
CA ILE A 82 9.56 29.23 4.64
C ILE A 82 9.68 27.69 4.68
N ALA A 83 9.62 27.09 5.86
CA ALA A 83 9.78 25.64 6.03
C ALA A 83 8.65 24.87 5.33
N MET A 84 7.42 25.36 5.39
CA MET A 84 6.25 24.68 4.84
C MET A 84 6.34 24.37 3.31
N PRO A 85 6.66 25.33 2.42
CA PRO A 85 6.81 25.04 1.00
C PRO A 85 7.97 24.10 0.70
N VAL A 86 9.08 24.22 1.45
CA VAL A 86 10.28 23.37 1.29
C VAL A 86 10.01 21.93 1.69
N ILE A 87 9.41 21.71 2.87
CA ILE A 87 9.05 20.39 3.36
C ILE A 87 8.00 19.75 2.46
N SER A 88 6.98 20.51 2.04
CA SER A 88 5.94 20.00 1.14
C SER A 88 6.51 19.62 -0.23
N PHE A 89 7.47 20.39 -0.77
CA PHE A 89 8.16 20.04 -2.01
C PHE A 89 9.02 18.78 -1.86
N TYR A 90 9.75 18.66 -0.75
CA TYR A 90 10.53 17.47 -0.43
C TYR A 90 9.63 16.22 -0.30
N LEU A 91 8.49 16.33 0.37
CA LEU A 91 7.52 15.24 0.45
C LEU A 91 6.91 14.91 -0.92
N GLY A 92 6.61 15.91 -1.75
CA GLY A 92 6.15 15.70 -3.14
C GLY A 92 7.17 14.95 -4.00
N THR A 93 8.45 15.33 -3.93
CA THR A 93 9.53 14.65 -4.66
C THR A 93 9.76 13.22 -4.13
N TRP A 94 9.67 13.02 -2.83
CA TRP A 94 9.71 11.68 -2.23
C TRP A 94 8.54 10.80 -2.73
N GLN A 95 7.31 11.33 -2.77
CA GLN A 95 6.14 10.62 -3.29
C GLN A 95 6.31 10.26 -4.77
N LEU A 96 6.89 11.15 -5.60
CA LEU A 96 7.20 10.84 -7.00
C LEU A 96 8.20 9.69 -7.12
N ARG A 97 9.27 9.71 -6.33
CA ARG A 97 10.27 8.63 -6.32
C ARG A 97 9.63 7.31 -5.87
N ARG A 98 8.79 7.37 -4.83
CA ARG A 98 8.06 6.21 -4.31
C ARG A 98 7.06 5.65 -5.33
N LEU A 99 6.35 6.52 -6.05
CA LEU A 99 5.46 6.16 -7.15
C LEU A 99 6.23 5.43 -8.24
N LYS A 100 7.32 6.02 -8.75
CA LYS A 100 8.15 5.40 -9.81
C LYS A 100 8.66 4.02 -9.41
N TRP A 101 9.17 3.88 -8.19
CA TRP A 101 9.61 2.60 -7.64
C TRP A 101 8.46 1.58 -7.61
N LYS A 102 7.29 1.96 -7.08
CA LYS A 102 6.13 1.07 -6.97
C LYS A 102 5.57 0.67 -8.34
N THR A 103 5.50 1.60 -9.29
CA THR A 103 5.08 1.32 -10.67
C THR A 103 6.05 0.35 -11.35
N ARG A 104 7.37 0.51 -11.14
CA ARG A 104 8.37 -0.42 -11.69
C ARG A 104 8.20 -1.83 -11.12
N LEU A 105 7.92 -1.95 -9.82
CA LEU A 105 7.62 -3.24 -9.19
C LEU A 105 6.38 -3.91 -9.81
N ILE A 106 5.29 -3.16 -9.92
CA ILE A 106 4.04 -3.65 -10.54
C ILE A 106 4.32 -4.12 -11.98
N ALA A 107 4.97 -3.30 -12.79
CA ALA A 107 5.30 -3.64 -14.18
C ALA A 107 6.21 -4.88 -14.28
N THR A 108 7.14 -5.05 -13.34
CA THR A 108 8.00 -6.26 -13.28
C THR A 108 7.17 -7.50 -12.98
N CYS A 109 6.26 -7.43 -12.01
CA CYS A 109 5.36 -8.53 -11.68
C CYS A 109 4.38 -8.83 -12.84
N GLU A 110 3.82 -7.81 -13.50
CA GLU A 110 2.93 -7.96 -14.65
C GLU A 110 3.65 -8.65 -15.81
N THR A 111 4.87 -8.22 -16.12
CA THR A 111 5.70 -8.83 -17.15
C THR A 111 5.96 -10.32 -16.84
N LYS A 112 6.24 -10.66 -15.57
CA LYS A 112 6.43 -12.06 -15.15
C LYS A 112 5.17 -12.92 -15.30
N LEU A 113 3.99 -12.33 -15.10
CA LEU A 113 2.70 -13.01 -15.27
C LEU A 113 2.34 -13.26 -16.74
N THR A 114 2.82 -12.42 -17.66
CA THR A 114 2.56 -12.55 -19.10
C THR A 114 3.34 -13.70 -19.73
N TYR A 115 4.51 -14.05 -19.20
CA TYR A 115 5.30 -15.15 -19.75
C TYR A 115 4.58 -16.49 -19.65
N GLU A 116 4.84 -17.34 -20.64
CA GLU A 116 4.33 -18.70 -20.67
C GLU A 116 4.87 -19.53 -19.49
N PRO A 117 4.07 -20.49 -19.00
CA PRO A 117 4.49 -21.39 -17.93
C PRO A 117 5.71 -22.21 -18.34
N ILE A 118 6.70 -22.30 -17.45
CA ILE A 118 7.92 -23.08 -17.66
C ILE A 118 8.03 -24.21 -16.63
N PRO A 119 8.61 -25.37 -16.99
CA PRO A 119 8.84 -26.43 -16.00
C PRO A 119 9.78 -25.93 -14.89
N LEU A 120 9.51 -26.31 -13.64
CA LEU A 120 10.34 -25.91 -12.51
C LEU A 120 11.75 -26.54 -12.62
N PRO A 121 12.84 -25.77 -12.49
CA PRO A 121 14.19 -26.33 -12.55
C PRO A 121 14.45 -27.32 -11.41
N LYS A 122 15.32 -28.30 -11.65
CA LYS A 122 15.61 -29.38 -10.69
C LYS A 122 16.22 -28.87 -9.37
N ASN A 123 17.11 -27.87 -9.44
CA ASN A 123 17.82 -27.30 -8.28
C ASN A 123 17.17 -25.97 -7.81
N PHE A 124 15.86 -25.99 -7.53
CA PHE A 124 15.16 -24.76 -7.12
C PHE A 124 15.31 -24.53 -5.62
N THR A 125 16.10 -23.54 -5.22
CA THR A 125 16.30 -23.16 -3.80
C THR A 125 15.40 -21.99 -3.39
N VAL A 126 15.28 -21.77 -2.08
CA VAL A 126 14.44 -20.71 -1.49
C VAL A 126 14.86 -19.32 -1.96
N ASP A 127 16.16 -19.07 -2.11
CA ASP A 127 16.70 -17.76 -2.51
C ASP A 127 16.27 -17.37 -3.93
N MET A 128 16.14 -18.36 -4.82
CA MET A 128 15.66 -18.13 -6.19
C MET A 128 14.16 -17.79 -6.23
N CYS A 129 13.43 -18.04 -5.14
CA CYS A 129 11.97 -17.86 -5.10
C CYS A 129 11.55 -16.39 -5.17
N GLU A 130 12.35 -15.47 -4.63
CA GLU A 130 12.06 -14.02 -4.71
C GLU A 130 12.17 -13.52 -6.17
N ASP A 131 13.20 -13.96 -6.88
CA ASP A 131 13.39 -13.63 -8.31
C ASP A 131 12.30 -14.24 -9.19
N TRP A 132 11.72 -15.38 -8.78
CA TRP A 132 10.67 -16.08 -9.51
C TRP A 132 9.26 -15.71 -9.06
N GLU A 133 9.09 -14.79 -8.09
CA GLU A 133 7.76 -14.38 -7.64
C GLU A 133 6.91 -13.89 -8.84
N TYR A 134 5.68 -14.38 -8.93
CA TYR A 134 4.74 -14.15 -10.04
C TYR A 134 5.09 -14.85 -11.37
N ARG A 135 6.12 -15.70 -11.44
CA ARG A 135 6.35 -16.55 -12.61
C ARG A 135 5.42 -17.77 -12.57
N LYS A 136 4.81 -18.10 -13.71
CA LYS A 136 4.05 -19.33 -13.89
C LYS A 136 4.99 -20.51 -14.14
N VAL A 137 4.77 -21.60 -13.43
CA VAL A 137 5.54 -22.83 -13.53
C VAL A 137 4.63 -24.04 -13.65
N ILE A 138 5.10 -25.04 -14.37
CA ILE A 138 4.43 -26.33 -14.51
C ILE A 138 5.10 -27.32 -13.55
N LEU A 139 4.28 -28.00 -12.75
CA LEU A 139 4.70 -29.07 -11.84
C LEU A 139 4.03 -30.37 -12.25
N LYS A 140 4.81 -31.45 -12.30
CA LYS A 140 4.33 -32.81 -12.58
C LYS A 140 4.68 -33.74 -11.43
N GLY A 141 3.74 -34.59 -11.03
CA GLY A 141 3.92 -35.43 -9.84
C GLY A 141 2.63 -35.87 -9.17
N GLU A 142 2.71 -36.11 -7.86
CA GLU A 142 1.66 -36.73 -7.05
C GLU A 142 1.28 -35.87 -5.83
N PHE A 143 -0.02 -35.75 -5.55
CA PHE A 143 -0.54 -35.07 -4.37
C PHE A 143 -0.63 -36.00 -3.16
N LEU A 144 -0.10 -35.55 -2.01
CA LEU A 144 -0.25 -36.25 -0.74
C LEU A 144 -1.50 -35.75 -0.01
N HIS A 145 -2.65 -36.35 -0.32
CA HIS A 145 -3.94 -35.97 0.27
C HIS A 145 -4.07 -36.24 1.77
N ASP A 146 -3.29 -37.17 2.31
CA ASP A 146 -3.27 -37.49 3.74
C ASP A 146 -2.77 -36.32 4.59
N GLN A 147 -1.90 -35.49 4.00
CA GLN A 147 -1.23 -34.36 4.65
C GLN A 147 -1.82 -33.00 4.22
N GLU A 148 -3.11 -32.96 3.85
CA GLU A 148 -3.82 -31.72 3.56
C GLU A 148 -3.87 -30.78 4.78
N MET A 149 -3.58 -29.50 4.54
CA MET A 149 -3.54 -28.43 5.53
C MET A 149 -4.49 -27.30 5.15
N PHE A 150 -5.19 -26.74 6.12
CA PHE A 150 -6.22 -25.73 5.88
C PHE A 150 -5.83 -24.40 6.52
N VAL A 151 -5.90 -23.29 5.78
CA VAL A 151 -5.64 -21.94 6.30
C VAL A 151 -6.92 -21.10 6.26
N GLY A 152 -7.39 -20.61 7.39
CA GLY A 152 -8.60 -19.78 7.44
C GLY A 152 -9.01 -19.31 8.83
N PRO A 153 -10.24 -18.79 8.97
CA PRO A 153 -11.33 -18.78 7.98
C PRO A 153 -11.10 -17.80 6.82
N ARG A 154 -11.63 -18.15 5.63
CA ARG A 154 -11.69 -17.31 4.43
C ARG A 154 -13.08 -17.35 3.81
N SER A 155 -13.64 -16.18 3.51
CA SER A 155 -14.93 -16.09 2.83
C SER A 155 -14.72 -15.88 1.32
N LYS A 156 -15.53 -16.56 0.51
CA LYS A 156 -15.61 -16.37 -0.94
C LYS A 156 -17.07 -16.36 -1.35
N ASN A 157 -17.52 -15.30 -2.02
CA ASN A 157 -18.91 -15.12 -2.47
C ASN A 157 -19.97 -15.32 -1.36
N GLY A 158 -19.64 -14.95 -0.12
CA GLY A 158 -20.54 -15.10 1.04
C GLY A 158 -20.49 -16.47 1.73
N THR A 159 -19.83 -17.47 1.13
CA THR A 159 -19.64 -18.80 1.74
C THR A 159 -18.36 -18.84 2.56
N LYS A 160 -18.41 -19.46 3.74
CA LYS A 160 -17.23 -19.70 4.59
C LYS A 160 -16.43 -20.89 4.08
N GLY A 161 -15.12 -20.76 4.11
CA GLY A 161 -14.20 -21.80 3.68
C GLY A 161 -12.77 -21.56 4.17
N TYR A 162 -11.86 -22.31 3.58
CA TYR A 162 -10.44 -22.34 3.96
C TYR A 162 -9.58 -22.43 2.69
N LEU A 163 -8.33 -21.99 2.77
CA LEU A 163 -7.34 -22.26 1.73
C LEU A 163 -6.74 -23.63 1.97
N LEU A 164 -6.74 -24.46 0.94
CA LEU A 164 -6.20 -25.80 0.97
C LEU A 164 -4.75 -25.80 0.47
N PHE A 165 -3.87 -26.24 1.35
CA PHE A 165 -2.47 -26.51 1.06
C PHE A 165 -2.26 -28.03 1.05
N THR A 166 -1.65 -28.55 0.00
CA THR A 166 -1.39 -29.98 -0.15
C THR A 166 0.07 -30.16 -0.55
N PRO A 167 0.84 -30.98 0.20
CA PRO A 167 2.16 -31.40 -0.22
C PRO A 167 2.11 -32.15 -1.56
N PHE A 168 3.08 -31.88 -2.42
CA PHE A 168 3.18 -32.45 -3.75
C PHE A 168 4.58 -33.02 -3.97
N ILE A 169 4.66 -34.30 -4.32
CA ILE A 169 5.91 -34.97 -4.66
C ILE A 169 6.17 -34.74 -6.15
N ARG A 170 7.27 -34.05 -6.47
CA ARG A 170 7.67 -33.80 -7.85
C ARG A 170 8.18 -35.10 -8.50
N ALA A 171 7.70 -35.43 -9.70
CA ALA A 171 8.12 -36.63 -10.45
C ALA A 171 9.61 -36.60 -10.82
N ASP A 172 10.16 -35.42 -11.11
CA ASP A 172 11.54 -35.29 -11.60
C ASP A 172 12.62 -35.56 -10.53
N THR A 173 12.39 -35.10 -9.29
CA THR A 173 13.40 -35.14 -8.21
C THR A 173 12.94 -35.88 -6.96
N GLY A 174 11.66 -36.21 -6.85
CA GLY A 174 11.06 -36.76 -5.62
C GLY A 174 10.96 -35.77 -4.47
N GLU A 175 11.29 -34.50 -4.70
CA GLU A 175 11.23 -33.46 -3.66
C GLU A 175 9.78 -33.09 -3.36
N LYS A 176 9.46 -32.90 -2.08
CA LYS A 176 8.15 -32.46 -1.63
C LYS A 176 8.08 -30.94 -1.65
N VAL A 177 7.15 -30.41 -2.43
CA VAL A 177 6.86 -28.98 -2.50
C VAL A 177 5.45 -28.69 -1.99
N MET A 178 5.21 -27.47 -1.52
CA MET A 178 3.90 -27.07 -1.01
C MET A 178 3.05 -26.42 -2.11
N ILE A 179 1.84 -26.92 -2.37
CA ILE A 179 0.91 -26.32 -3.33
C ILE A 179 -0.34 -25.80 -2.60
N GLU A 180 -0.62 -24.50 -2.69
CA GLU A 180 -1.93 -23.92 -2.36
C GLU A 180 -2.88 -24.21 -3.53
N ARG A 181 -3.68 -25.28 -3.40
CA ARG A 181 -4.67 -25.68 -4.42
C ARG A 181 -5.81 -24.67 -4.55
N GLY A 182 -6.03 -23.88 -3.51
CA GLY A 182 -6.97 -22.75 -3.52
C GLY A 182 -8.05 -22.85 -2.45
N TRP A 183 -9.17 -22.17 -2.66
CA TRP A 183 -10.26 -22.08 -1.68
C TRP A 183 -11.21 -23.27 -1.75
N ILE A 184 -11.58 -23.82 -0.59
CA ILE A 184 -12.58 -24.88 -0.43
C ILE A 184 -13.62 -24.49 0.62
N ALA A 185 -14.89 -24.83 0.37
CA ALA A 185 -15.99 -24.60 1.31
C ALA A 185 -15.84 -25.45 2.58
N GLU A 186 -16.32 -24.94 3.72
CA GLU A 186 -16.23 -25.63 5.02
C GLU A 186 -16.91 -27.01 5.02
N GLU A 187 -18.06 -27.12 4.36
CA GLU A 187 -18.83 -28.36 4.24
C GLU A 187 -18.10 -29.46 3.44
N LYS A 188 -17.13 -29.06 2.61
CA LYS A 188 -16.39 -29.92 1.67
C LYS A 188 -14.96 -30.22 2.11
N ILE A 189 -14.61 -29.88 3.36
CA ILE A 189 -13.32 -30.23 3.95
C ILE A 189 -13.11 -31.75 3.96
N PRO A 190 -14.07 -32.59 4.42
CA PRO A 190 -13.91 -34.03 4.36
C PRO A 190 -13.86 -34.50 2.89
N PRO A 191 -12.88 -35.35 2.50
CA PRO A 191 -12.79 -35.87 1.13
C PRO A 191 -14.05 -36.58 0.63
N GLU A 192 -14.77 -37.26 1.52
CA GLU A 192 -16.02 -38.00 1.23
C GLU A 192 -17.15 -37.09 0.74
N ASN A 193 -17.17 -35.84 1.18
CA ASN A 193 -18.20 -34.88 0.80
C ASN A 193 -17.92 -34.24 -0.57
N ARG A 194 -16.72 -34.43 -1.13
CA ARG A 194 -16.32 -33.86 -2.42
C ARG A 194 -16.86 -34.74 -3.54
N THR A 195 -17.41 -34.11 -4.58
CA THR A 195 -17.75 -34.76 -5.84
C THR A 195 -16.69 -34.40 -6.90
N LEU A 196 -16.76 -34.99 -8.09
CA LEU A 196 -15.76 -34.81 -9.16
C LEU A 196 -14.33 -35.11 -8.66
N HIS A 197 -14.11 -36.34 -8.18
CA HIS A 197 -12.82 -36.75 -7.58
C HIS A 197 -11.62 -36.52 -8.50
N HIS A 198 -11.76 -36.64 -9.82
CA HIS A 198 -10.67 -36.35 -10.76
C HIS A 198 -10.13 -34.91 -10.66
N LEU A 199 -10.97 -33.93 -10.29
CA LEU A 199 -10.57 -32.53 -10.08
C LEU A 199 -10.33 -32.19 -8.61
N SER A 200 -11.17 -32.71 -7.71
CA SER A 200 -11.11 -32.38 -6.28
C SER A 200 -10.00 -33.14 -5.55
N LEU A 201 -9.74 -34.39 -5.92
CA LEU A 201 -8.67 -35.27 -5.41
C LEU A 201 -8.02 -36.04 -6.57
N PRO A 202 -7.24 -35.36 -7.44
CA PRO A 202 -6.57 -36.02 -8.54
C PRO A 202 -5.62 -37.11 -8.02
N GLN A 203 -5.99 -38.37 -8.25
CA GLN A 203 -5.19 -39.55 -7.88
C GLN A 203 -4.37 -40.00 -9.08
N GLY A 204 -3.04 -39.91 -8.97
CA GLY A 204 -2.13 -40.32 -10.02
C GLY A 204 -0.70 -39.84 -9.78
N LYS A 205 0.27 -40.52 -10.39
CA LYS A 205 1.70 -40.20 -10.26
C LYS A 205 2.17 -39.08 -11.20
N ASN A 206 1.35 -38.70 -12.17
CA ASN A 206 1.70 -37.74 -13.22
C ASN A 206 0.62 -36.67 -13.40
N VAL A 207 0.19 -36.06 -12.28
CA VAL A 207 -0.72 -34.91 -12.31
C VAL A 207 0.08 -33.68 -12.70
N GLU A 208 -0.38 -32.98 -13.74
CA GLU A 208 0.20 -31.72 -14.21
C GLU A 208 -0.59 -30.55 -13.64
N VAL A 209 0.10 -29.62 -12.97
CA VAL A 209 -0.51 -28.43 -12.37
C VAL A 209 0.30 -27.20 -12.73
N VAL A 210 -0.41 -26.19 -13.23
CA VAL A 210 0.17 -24.87 -13.45
C VAL A 210 0.04 -24.04 -12.17
N CYS A 211 1.18 -23.67 -11.62
CA CYS A 211 1.27 -22.91 -10.38
C CYS A 211 2.00 -21.60 -10.60
N MET A 212 1.77 -20.65 -9.71
CA MET A 212 2.54 -19.42 -9.59
C MET A 212 3.48 -19.52 -8.40
N VAL A 213 4.75 -19.19 -8.60
CA VAL A 213 5.75 -19.20 -7.53
C VAL A 213 5.49 -18.05 -6.55
N ARG A 214 5.47 -18.35 -5.25
CA ARG A 214 5.36 -17.36 -4.18
C ARG A 214 6.45 -17.59 -3.13
N PRO A 215 7.27 -16.56 -2.80
CA PRO A 215 8.27 -16.68 -1.76
C PRO A 215 7.61 -16.95 -0.41
N PRO A 216 8.22 -17.83 0.42
CA PRO A 216 7.74 -18.05 1.77
C PRO A 216 7.85 -16.74 2.55
N LYS A 217 6.73 -16.30 3.15
CA LYS A 217 6.73 -15.13 4.02
C LYS A 217 6.84 -15.59 5.46
N GLU A 218 7.68 -14.91 6.22
CA GLU A 218 7.72 -15.08 7.66
C GLU A 218 6.44 -14.54 8.31
N ARG A 219 6.11 -15.12 9.46
CA ARG A 219 5.01 -14.68 10.29
C ARG A 219 5.26 -13.23 10.76
N GLY A 220 4.22 -12.41 10.69
CA GLY A 220 4.27 -11.03 11.18
C GLY A 220 4.32 -10.94 12.72
N GLN A 221 4.84 -9.84 13.26
CA GLN A 221 5.01 -9.65 14.72
C GLN A 221 3.70 -9.70 15.53
N PHE A 222 2.56 -9.39 14.90
CA PHE A 222 1.23 -9.39 15.54
C PHE A 222 0.42 -10.67 15.30
N GLN A 223 1.03 -11.69 14.70
CA GLN A 223 0.37 -12.97 14.46
C GLN A 223 0.80 -13.97 15.53
N TRP A 224 -0.17 -14.60 16.18
CA TRP A 224 0.10 -15.62 17.19
C TRP A 224 0.68 -16.89 16.57
N ALA A 225 1.54 -17.56 17.35
CA ALA A 225 2.02 -18.88 16.99
C ALA A 225 0.87 -19.89 17.08
N LYS A 226 0.92 -20.91 16.22
CA LYS A 226 0.05 -22.07 16.35
C LYS A 226 0.47 -22.83 17.60
N GLU A 227 -0.44 -22.94 18.56
CA GLU A 227 -0.22 -23.71 19.80
C GLU A 227 -0.46 -25.21 19.55
N ASP A 228 -1.48 -25.54 18.76
CA ASP A 228 -1.90 -26.91 18.49
C ASP A 228 -1.05 -27.59 17.42
N LYS A 229 -0.09 -28.46 17.79
CA LYS A 229 0.76 -29.14 16.79
C LYS A 229 0.02 -30.20 15.96
N ASN A 230 -0.97 -30.88 16.52
CA ASN A 230 -1.65 -32.00 15.86
C ASN A 230 -2.79 -31.57 14.91
N SER A 231 -3.23 -30.32 14.99
CA SER A 231 -4.33 -29.83 14.14
C SER A 231 -3.85 -29.54 12.72
N ARG A 232 -4.67 -29.92 11.72
CA ARG A 232 -4.46 -29.58 10.31
C ARG A 232 -4.98 -28.18 9.94
N LEU A 233 -5.38 -27.38 10.94
CA LEU A 233 -5.90 -26.03 10.75
C LEU A 233 -4.86 -24.99 11.17
N TRP A 234 -4.64 -24.02 10.30
CA TRP A 234 -3.81 -22.85 10.51
C TRP A 234 -4.65 -21.57 10.40
N GLN A 235 -4.40 -20.61 11.28
CA GLN A 235 -5.03 -19.30 11.19
C GLN A 235 -4.38 -18.42 10.13
N VAL A 236 -3.05 -18.55 9.99
CA VAL A 236 -2.20 -17.81 9.05
C VAL A 236 -1.33 -18.81 8.28
N ALA A 237 -1.12 -18.56 6.99
CA ALA A 237 -0.22 -19.35 6.16
C ALA A 237 1.24 -19.05 6.52
N ASP A 238 1.77 -19.79 7.50
CA ASP A 238 3.20 -19.81 7.83
C ASP A 238 3.86 -20.97 7.07
N VAL A 239 4.41 -20.66 5.90
CA VAL A 239 4.98 -21.67 4.99
C VAL A 239 6.15 -22.42 5.65
N TRP A 240 6.91 -21.75 6.52
CA TRP A 240 8.05 -22.38 7.20
C TRP A 240 7.60 -23.45 8.19
N ASP A 241 6.60 -23.13 9.01
CA ASP A 241 6.05 -24.07 10.00
C ASP A 241 5.25 -25.22 9.32
N MET A 242 4.48 -24.89 8.29
CA MET A 242 3.76 -25.87 7.48
C MET A 242 4.71 -26.82 6.74
N ALA A 243 5.81 -26.30 6.18
CA ALA A 243 6.83 -27.10 5.52
C ALA A 243 7.53 -28.05 6.50
N LYS A 244 7.85 -27.58 7.72
CA LYS A 244 8.42 -28.45 8.78
C LYS A 244 7.47 -29.58 9.17
N THR A 245 6.17 -29.30 9.28
CA THR A 245 5.16 -30.29 9.66
C THR A 245 4.99 -31.41 8.62
N SER A 246 5.10 -31.07 7.35
CA SER A 246 4.92 -31.98 6.21
C SER A 246 6.24 -32.57 5.66
N GLY A 247 7.39 -32.07 6.11
CA GLY A 247 8.71 -32.41 5.57
C GLY A 247 8.91 -31.94 4.12
N CYS A 248 8.33 -30.79 3.76
CA CYS A 248 8.48 -30.17 2.43
C CYS A 248 9.59 -29.13 2.41
N ALA A 249 10.06 -28.78 1.22
CA ALA A 249 10.81 -27.55 1.03
C ALA A 249 9.93 -26.34 1.42
N PRO A 250 10.50 -25.30 2.06
CA PRO A 250 9.76 -24.11 2.49
C PRO A 250 9.51 -23.18 1.30
N ILE A 251 8.90 -23.71 0.26
CA ILE A 251 8.57 -23.02 -0.98
C ILE A 251 7.09 -23.29 -1.25
N HIS A 252 6.36 -22.22 -1.51
CA HIS A 252 4.93 -22.28 -1.71
C HIS A 252 4.57 -21.92 -3.16
N PHE A 253 3.85 -22.82 -3.80
CA PHE A 253 3.33 -22.66 -5.15
C PHE A 253 1.81 -22.47 -5.08
N GLN A 254 1.31 -21.40 -5.68
CA GLN A 254 -0.11 -21.08 -5.71
C GLN A 254 -0.74 -21.61 -7.00
N ALA A 255 -1.69 -22.53 -6.91
CA ALA A 255 -2.41 -23.02 -8.07
C ALA A 255 -3.18 -21.88 -8.74
N ILE A 256 -3.07 -21.81 -10.07
CA ILE A 256 -3.75 -20.80 -10.86
C ILE A 256 -5.24 -21.13 -10.93
N TYR A 257 -6.08 -20.10 -11.00
CA TYR A 257 -7.50 -20.27 -11.26
C TYR A 257 -7.71 -20.92 -12.62
N ASP A 258 -8.16 -22.17 -12.60
CA ASP A 258 -8.49 -22.95 -13.78
C ASP A 258 -9.83 -23.64 -13.59
N MET A 259 -10.74 -23.43 -14.54
CA MET A 259 -12.10 -23.99 -14.52
C MET A 259 -12.28 -25.07 -15.60
N LYS A 260 -11.19 -25.43 -16.27
CA LYS A 260 -11.18 -26.42 -17.35
C LYS A 260 -10.94 -27.81 -16.78
N ASP A 261 -11.59 -28.80 -17.37
CA ASP A 261 -11.28 -30.21 -17.13
C ASP A 261 -10.03 -30.61 -17.90
N HIS A 262 -8.89 -30.69 -17.23
CA HIS A 262 -7.69 -31.23 -17.86
C HIS A 262 -7.76 -32.75 -17.83
N PRO A 263 -7.80 -33.42 -19.00
CA PRO A 263 -7.75 -34.86 -19.01
C PRO A 263 -6.43 -35.29 -18.37
N ILE A 264 -6.52 -35.98 -17.23
CA ILE A 264 -5.37 -36.65 -16.63
C ILE A 264 -4.84 -37.59 -17.71
N THR A 265 -3.70 -37.27 -18.30
CA THR A 265 -3.16 -38.08 -19.41
C THR A 265 -2.87 -39.46 -18.83
N PRO A 266 -3.59 -40.52 -19.25
CA PRO A 266 -3.22 -41.86 -18.84
C PRO A 266 -1.83 -42.10 -19.41
N GLU A 267 -0.93 -42.66 -18.61
CA GLU A 267 0.44 -42.99 -19.02
C GLU A 267 0.40 -43.67 -20.40
N ALA A 268 0.88 -42.98 -21.43
CA ALA A 268 1.11 -43.64 -22.71
C ALA A 268 2.22 -44.67 -22.46
N PRO A 269 2.02 -45.96 -22.79
CA PRO A 269 3.11 -46.92 -22.70
C PRO A 269 4.27 -46.41 -23.56
N ASN A 270 5.46 -46.35 -22.95
CA ASN A 270 6.70 -45.87 -23.54
C ASN A 270 6.99 -46.54 -24.90
N ASN A 271 6.51 -45.96 -25.99
CA ASN A 271 7.02 -46.20 -27.32
C ASN A 271 7.85 -44.98 -27.72
N PHE A 272 9.13 -45.02 -27.35
CA PHE A 272 10.16 -44.23 -28.02
C PHE A 272 10.28 -44.71 -29.48
N ALA A 273 9.42 -44.19 -30.35
CA ALA A 273 9.61 -44.26 -31.79
C ALA A 273 9.63 -42.82 -32.32
N LYS A 274 10.83 -42.39 -32.73
CA LYS A 274 11.07 -41.13 -33.44
C LYS A 274 10.02 -40.94 -34.55
N GLN A 275 9.09 -40.01 -34.36
CA GLN A 275 8.34 -39.44 -35.48
C GLN A 275 9.13 -38.23 -35.98
N GLN A 276 9.88 -38.47 -37.04
CA GLN A 276 10.52 -37.44 -37.85
C GLN A 276 9.44 -36.84 -38.74
N GLU A 277 8.99 -35.61 -38.45
CA GLU A 277 8.06 -34.86 -39.29
C GLU A 277 8.70 -34.60 -40.66
N GLN A 278 8.31 -35.38 -41.67
CA GLN A 278 8.56 -35.03 -43.07
C GLN A 278 7.52 -33.99 -43.51
N LEU A 279 7.95 -32.73 -43.55
CA LEU A 279 7.19 -31.65 -44.19
C LEU A 279 7.07 -31.94 -45.70
N ALA A 280 5.84 -32.09 -46.18
CA ALA A 280 5.58 -32.24 -47.62
C ALA A 280 5.88 -30.91 -48.37
N PRO A 281 6.56 -30.94 -49.53
CA PRO A 281 6.97 -29.73 -50.24
C PRO A 281 5.81 -29.02 -50.97
N PHE A 282 5.85 -27.68 -50.95
CA PHE A 282 4.79 -26.75 -51.40
C PHE A 282 4.39 -26.83 -52.89
N TRP A 283 5.10 -27.62 -53.70
CA TRP A 283 4.93 -27.67 -55.16
C TRP A 283 3.73 -28.55 -55.63
N LYS A 284 3.09 -29.31 -54.73
CA LYS A 284 1.86 -30.08 -55.07
C LYS A 284 0.59 -29.22 -55.22
N PHE A 285 0.69 -27.90 -55.03
CA PHE A 285 -0.44 -26.97 -55.16
C PHE A 285 -0.88 -26.74 -56.62
N TRP A 286 -0.04 -27.08 -57.61
CA TRP A 286 -0.32 -26.83 -59.04
C TRP A 286 -0.81 -28.05 -59.82
N ALA A 287 -1.19 -29.14 -59.15
CA ALA A 287 -1.62 -30.37 -59.83
C ALA A 287 -3.05 -30.78 -59.44
N LYS A 288 -4.05 -30.04 -59.96
CA LYS A 288 -5.27 -30.67 -60.52
C LYS A 288 -6.19 -29.66 -61.20
N LYS A 289 -6.32 -29.80 -62.52
CA LYS A 289 -7.52 -29.50 -63.26
C LYS A 289 -7.77 -30.71 -64.14
N ASP A 290 -8.81 -31.48 -63.82
CA ASP A 290 -9.77 -31.91 -64.82
C ASP A 290 -11.00 -32.57 -64.18
N ILE A 291 -12.11 -32.27 -64.84
CA ILE A 291 -13.51 -32.52 -64.55
C ILE A 291 -13.88 -33.88 -65.16
N GLY A 292 -14.71 -34.67 -64.47
CA GLY A 292 -15.32 -35.85 -65.08
C GLY A 292 -16.08 -36.74 -64.10
N ASN A 293 -17.40 -36.63 -64.12
CA ASN A 293 -18.34 -37.56 -63.50
C ASN A 293 -18.13 -39.00 -64.00
N HIS A 294 -18.19 -39.99 -63.10
CA HIS A 294 -18.96 -41.22 -63.33
C HIS A 294 -19.21 -41.98 -62.01
N ILE A 295 -20.49 -42.26 -61.78
CA ILE A 295 -21.04 -43.10 -60.72
C ILE A 295 -20.80 -44.58 -61.07
N LYS A 296 -20.37 -45.39 -60.10
CA LYS A 296 -20.79 -46.80 -59.94
C LYS A 296 -20.44 -47.33 -58.54
N GLU A 297 -21.45 -47.90 -57.90
CA GLU A 297 -21.41 -48.60 -56.62
C GLU A 297 -20.52 -49.85 -56.68
N THR A 298 -19.77 -50.10 -55.60
CA THR A 298 -19.44 -51.47 -55.16
C THR A 298 -19.22 -51.43 -53.65
N GLN A 299 -20.06 -52.14 -52.91
CA GLN A 299 -19.94 -52.34 -51.47
C GLN A 299 -18.78 -53.30 -51.18
N VAL A 300 -17.85 -52.88 -50.29
CA VAL A 300 -17.01 -53.79 -49.52
C VAL A 300 -16.92 -53.25 -48.08
N THR A 301 -17.39 -54.06 -47.15
CA THR A 301 -17.29 -53.91 -45.70
C THR A 301 -15.84 -54.08 -45.25
N VAL A 302 -15.22 -53.04 -44.69
CA VAL A 302 -14.06 -53.16 -43.79
C VAL A 302 -14.18 -52.06 -42.73
N ALA A 303 -14.29 -52.48 -41.48
CA ALA A 303 -14.10 -51.64 -40.32
C ALA A 303 -12.66 -51.11 -40.30
N SER A 304 -12.45 -49.80 -40.31
CA SER A 304 -11.30 -49.18 -39.64
C SER A 304 -11.40 -47.65 -39.66
N GLU A 305 -10.98 -47.06 -38.54
CA GLU A 305 -10.44 -45.70 -38.42
C GLU A 305 -11.38 -44.53 -38.72
N LYS A 306 -12.10 -44.14 -37.66
CA LYS A 306 -12.51 -42.75 -37.46
C LYS A 306 -11.24 -41.88 -37.51
N PRO A 307 -11.12 -40.89 -38.42
CA PRO A 307 -9.90 -40.10 -38.51
C PRO A 307 -9.73 -39.30 -37.22
N LEU A 308 -8.52 -39.38 -36.65
CA LEU A 308 -8.08 -38.58 -35.52
C LEU A 308 -8.48 -37.11 -35.74
N ARG A 309 -9.48 -36.68 -34.97
CA ARG A 309 -9.85 -35.27 -34.84
C ARG A 309 -8.59 -34.56 -34.37
N LYS A 310 -8.10 -33.61 -35.17
CA LYS A 310 -7.17 -32.59 -34.69
C LYS A 310 -7.81 -32.01 -33.43
N MET A 311 -7.08 -32.13 -32.32
CA MET A 311 -7.47 -31.60 -31.01
C MET A 311 -7.47 -30.07 -31.16
N ASN A 312 -8.65 -29.50 -31.39
CA ASN A 312 -8.86 -28.08 -31.23
C ASN A 312 -8.88 -27.84 -29.71
N ASP A 313 -8.14 -26.84 -29.21
CA ASP A 313 -8.11 -26.38 -27.80
C ASP A 313 -9.47 -25.86 -27.26
N ASP A 314 -10.57 -26.15 -27.96
CA ASP A 314 -11.89 -25.50 -27.83
C ASP A 314 -12.99 -26.43 -27.29
N ASP A 315 -12.69 -27.71 -27.02
CA ASP A 315 -13.67 -28.73 -26.57
C ASP A 315 -13.54 -29.12 -25.08
N THR A 316 -12.78 -28.40 -24.25
CA THR A 316 -12.75 -28.65 -22.81
C THR A 316 -14.02 -28.10 -22.16
N ALA A 317 -14.79 -28.94 -21.47
CA ALA A 317 -15.95 -28.50 -20.71
C ALA A 317 -15.53 -27.45 -19.66
N GLU A 318 -15.93 -26.20 -19.87
CA GLU A 318 -15.71 -25.12 -18.90
C GLU A 318 -16.78 -25.19 -17.81
N PHE A 319 -16.35 -25.33 -16.56
CA PHE A 319 -17.25 -25.34 -15.42
C PHE A 319 -17.50 -23.92 -14.89
N ASN A 320 -18.67 -23.72 -14.31
CA ASN A 320 -18.93 -22.50 -13.55
C ASN A 320 -18.32 -22.63 -12.14
N GLU A 321 -17.85 -21.51 -11.59
CA GLU A 321 -17.26 -21.45 -10.25
C GLU A 321 -18.21 -22.01 -9.18
N PHE A 322 -19.51 -21.75 -9.28
CA PHE A 322 -20.50 -22.32 -8.37
C PHE A 322 -20.58 -23.85 -8.40
N GLN A 323 -20.36 -24.47 -9.57
CA GLN A 323 -20.33 -25.93 -9.69
C GLN A 323 -19.12 -26.51 -8.96
N PHE A 324 -17.95 -25.86 -9.06
CA PHE A 324 -16.75 -26.26 -8.34
C PHE A 324 -16.90 -26.11 -6.82
N ILE A 325 -17.50 -25.01 -6.35
CA ILE A 325 -17.81 -24.82 -4.93
C ILE A 325 -18.71 -25.95 -4.43
N LYS A 326 -19.78 -26.27 -5.16
CA LYS A 326 -20.73 -27.33 -4.80
C LYS A 326 -20.08 -28.71 -4.85
N ALA A 327 -19.14 -28.93 -5.78
CA ALA A 327 -18.39 -30.18 -5.90
C ALA A 327 -17.26 -30.30 -4.88
N GLY A 328 -16.81 -29.20 -4.26
CA GLY A 328 -15.64 -29.24 -3.37
C GLY A 328 -14.31 -29.31 -4.12
N VAL A 329 -14.29 -28.91 -5.39
CA VAL A 329 -13.04 -28.71 -6.14
C VAL A 329 -12.37 -27.43 -5.60
N PRO A 330 -11.10 -27.49 -5.14
CA PRO A 330 -10.40 -26.30 -4.68
C PRO A 330 -10.24 -25.28 -5.81
N ILE A 331 -10.60 -24.04 -5.55
CA ILE A 331 -10.55 -22.99 -6.56
C ILE A 331 -9.28 -22.17 -6.38
N GLY A 332 -8.36 -22.30 -7.32
CA GLY A 332 -7.12 -21.53 -7.39
C GLY A 332 -7.34 -20.02 -7.44
N LYS A 333 -6.25 -19.26 -7.30
CA LYS A 333 -6.31 -17.80 -7.29
C LYS A 333 -6.09 -17.24 -8.69
N LYS A 334 -6.90 -16.24 -9.08
CA LYS A 334 -6.63 -15.47 -10.29
C LYS A 334 -5.29 -14.73 -10.13
N PRO A 335 -4.37 -14.80 -11.10
CA PRO A 335 -3.07 -14.15 -11.00
C PRO A 335 -3.25 -12.64 -11.23
N THR A 336 -3.68 -11.93 -10.19
CA THR A 336 -3.85 -10.48 -10.22
C THR A 336 -2.89 -9.81 -9.25
N ILE A 337 -2.37 -8.65 -9.67
CA ILE A 337 -1.51 -7.80 -8.85
C ILE A 337 -2.37 -6.66 -8.32
N ASP A 338 -2.94 -6.85 -7.14
CA ASP A 338 -3.68 -5.78 -6.46
C ASP A 338 -2.75 -5.02 -5.50
N LEU A 339 -2.05 -4.02 -6.04
CA LEU A 339 -1.19 -3.13 -5.28
C LEU A 339 -1.80 -1.72 -5.27
N ARG A 340 -2.52 -1.37 -4.20
CA ARG A 340 -3.11 -0.03 -4.03
C ARG A 340 -2.09 1.08 -4.25
N ASN A 341 -2.31 1.96 -5.22
CA ASN A 341 -1.40 3.05 -5.54
C ASN A 341 -2.08 4.42 -5.40
N ALA A 342 -1.99 5.02 -4.22
CA ALA A 342 -2.50 6.36 -3.95
C ALA A 342 -1.42 7.46 -4.06
N HIS A 343 -0.19 7.11 -4.45
CA HIS A 343 0.94 8.04 -4.44
C HIS A 343 0.78 9.19 -5.43
N LEU A 344 0.05 8.98 -6.53
CA LEU A 344 -0.29 10.05 -7.48
C LEU A 344 -1.18 11.12 -6.83
N GLN A 345 -2.20 10.70 -6.07
CA GLN A 345 -3.08 11.62 -5.34
C GLN A 345 -2.28 12.43 -4.32
N TYR A 346 -1.41 11.77 -3.53
CA TYR A 346 -0.56 12.46 -2.57
C TYR A 346 0.43 13.42 -3.24
N LEU A 347 1.00 13.04 -4.39
CA LEU A 347 1.88 13.91 -5.17
C LEU A 347 1.17 15.22 -5.53
N VAL A 348 -0.07 15.16 -6.00
CA VAL A 348 -0.88 16.35 -6.31
C VAL A 348 -1.11 17.20 -5.05
N THR A 349 -1.44 16.57 -3.92
CA THR A 349 -1.63 17.28 -2.65
C THR A 349 -0.36 18.01 -2.20
N TRP A 350 0.79 17.33 -2.18
CA TRP A 350 2.04 17.90 -1.67
C TRP A 350 2.59 19.02 -2.57
N TYR A 351 2.53 18.87 -3.89
CA TYR A 351 2.93 19.95 -4.79
C TYR A 351 1.93 21.10 -4.81
N GLY A 352 0.62 20.82 -4.73
CA GLY A 352 -0.41 21.86 -4.59
C GLY A 352 -0.21 22.68 -3.31
N LEU A 353 0.08 22.00 -2.19
CA LEU A 353 0.36 22.64 -0.90
C LEU A 353 1.66 23.46 -0.93
N SER A 354 2.71 22.93 -1.58
CA SER A 354 3.97 23.66 -1.80
C SER A 354 3.76 24.91 -2.65
N LEU A 355 2.98 24.82 -3.73
CA LEU A 355 2.67 25.97 -4.59
C LEU A 355 1.89 27.04 -3.83
N LEU A 356 0.81 26.66 -3.13
CA LEU A 356 -0.05 27.61 -2.40
C LEU A 356 0.72 28.33 -1.29
N SER A 357 1.54 27.59 -0.53
CA SER A 357 2.38 28.17 0.54
C SER A 357 3.48 29.06 -0.02
N THR A 358 4.06 28.71 -1.18
CA THR A 358 5.02 29.57 -1.87
C THR A 358 4.38 30.88 -2.33
N VAL A 359 3.16 30.84 -2.89
CA VAL A 359 2.40 32.04 -3.27
C VAL A 359 2.14 32.91 -2.04
N PHE A 360 1.69 32.31 -0.94
CA PHE A 360 1.47 33.02 0.32
C PHE A 360 2.76 33.66 0.86
N LEU A 361 3.88 32.93 0.82
CA LEU A 361 5.20 33.41 1.21
C LEU A 361 5.63 34.63 0.37
N ILE A 362 5.45 34.58 -0.95
CA ILE A 362 5.76 35.70 -1.87
C ILE A 362 4.89 36.92 -1.54
N ILE A 363 3.59 36.74 -1.32
CA ILE A 363 2.67 37.83 -0.95
C ILE A 363 3.10 38.46 0.40
N ALA A 364 3.42 37.63 1.39
CA ALA A 364 3.84 38.08 2.70
C ALA A 364 5.18 38.84 2.64
N ILE A 365 6.16 38.39 1.87
CA ILE A 365 7.42 39.10 1.63
C ILE A 365 7.17 40.45 0.94
N LYS A 366 6.36 40.47 -0.14
CA LYS A 366 5.98 41.72 -0.83
C LYS A 366 5.28 42.71 0.11
N LYS A 367 4.41 42.22 0.99
CA LYS A 367 3.72 43.05 2.00
C LYS A 367 4.67 43.54 3.09
N TYR A 368 5.64 42.72 3.52
CA TYR A 368 6.66 43.09 4.49
C TYR A 368 7.57 44.20 3.93
N TRP A 369 8.04 44.05 2.69
CA TRP A 369 8.85 45.05 2.01
C TRP A 369 8.09 46.37 1.78
N LYS A 370 6.81 46.31 1.41
CA LYS A 370 5.95 47.52 1.28
C LYS A 370 5.65 48.22 2.61
N ARG A 371 5.76 47.52 3.75
CA ARG A 371 5.61 48.08 5.11
C ARG A 371 6.92 48.60 5.69
N GLY A 372 7.94 48.84 4.86
CA GLY A 372 9.15 49.53 5.25
C GLY A 372 8.83 50.76 6.08
N VAL A 373 9.29 50.74 7.33
CA VAL A 373 9.08 51.80 8.31
C VAL A 373 9.61 53.10 7.71
N VAL A 374 8.77 54.13 7.58
CA VAL A 374 9.24 55.48 7.28
C VAL A 374 10.27 55.82 8.35
N SER A 375 11.54 56.00 7.95
CA SER A 375 12.60 56.27 8.92
C SER A 375 12.24 57.53 9.72
N PRO A 376 12.57 57.61 11.03
CA PRO A 376 12.32 58.82 11.81
C PRO A 376 12.89 60.08 11.15
N GLU A 377 14.00 59.94 10.43
CA GLU A 377 14.60 61.01 9.61
C GLU A 377 13.77 61.40 8.40
N GLN A 378 13.23 60.45 7.64
CA GLN A 378 12.29 60.75 6.55
C GLN A 378 11.04 61.44 7.11
N LEU A 379 10.52 60.98 8.24
CA LEU A 379 9.36 61.56 8.90
C LEU A 379 9.64 63.00 9.38
N LYS A 380 10.86 63.26 9.88
CA LYS A 380 11.34 64.61 10.23
C LYS A 380 11.51 65.50 8.99
N LYS A 381 12.08 64.97 7.90
CA LYS A 381 12.24 65.68 6.63
C LYS A 381 10.90 66.03 6.00
N ASP A 382 9.94 65.11 6.02
CA ASP A 382 8.58 65.33 5.50
C ASP A 382 7.83 66.37 6.33
N LYS A 383 7.97 66.32 7.66
CA LYS A 383 7.44 67.36 8.57
C LYS A 383 8.07 68.74 8.32
N LEU A 384 9.40 68.81 8.14
CA LEU A 384 10.09 70.07 7.81
C LEU A 384 9.66 70.62 6.45
N LYS A 385 9.52 69.75 5.44
CA LYS A 385 9.06 70.11 4.10
C LYS A 385 7.62 70.62 4.11
N HIS A 386 6.75 70.00 4.91
CA HIS A 386 5.38 70.46 5.11
C HIS A 386 5.36 71.81 5.84
N ALA A 387 6.11 71.96 6.94
CA ALA A 387 6.20 73.23 7.66
C ALA A 387 6.64 74.38 6.74
N LYS A 388 7.69 74.17 5.93
CA LYS A 388 8.17 75.17 4.94
C LYS A 388 7.16 75.51 3.84
N LYS A 389 6.19 74.64 3.57
CA LYS A 389 5.19 74.84 2.51
C LYS A 389 3.96 75.61 2.99
N TYR A 390 3.66 75.56 4.29
CA TYR A 390 2.40 76.06 4.86
C TYR A 390 2.60 77.09 6.00
N MET A 391 3.82 77.29 6.47
CA MET A 391 4.27 78.49 7.20
C MET A 391 5.06 79.35 6.22
#